data_AF-A0A848KGA8-F1
#
_entry.id   AF-A0A848KGA8-F1
#
_cell.length_a   1.000
_cell.length_b   1.000
_cell.length_c   1.000
_cell.angle_alpha   90.00
_cell.angle_beta   90.00
_cell.angle_gamma   90.00
#
_symmetry.space_group_name_H-M   'P 1'
#
loop_
_entity.id
_entity.type
_entity.pdbx_description
1 polymer ?
#
loop_
_entity_poly.entity_id
_entity_poly.type
_entity_poly.pdbx_seq_one_letter_code
_entity_poly.pdbx_strand_id
1 'polypeptide(L)'
;MTEVPGVTIVTRTNRAGTVTVSATDQGLPVDVQVAKSELRYGAQPLADEILRLCKAATVEAGARRRDQLAQSGVPVNILDRLGLPNRSQVAELEEELEEQETGPSSWLRPV
;
A
#
# COMPACT_ATOMS: atom_id res chain seq x y z
N MET A 1 -6.24 16.69 8.07
CA MET A 1 -6.15 15.22 8.26
C MET A 1 -6.84 14.90 9.56
N THR A 2 -7.99 14.22 9.50
CA THR A 2 -8.69 13.77 10.70
C THR A 2 -7.90 12.59 11.27
N GLU A 3 -7.26 12.76 12.42
CA GLU A 3 -6.68 11.64 13.15
C GLU A 3 -7.81 10.70 13.58
N VAL A 4 -7.84 9.49 13.03
CA VAL A 4 -8.62 8.40 13.61
C VAL A 4 -7.74 7.80 14.71
N PRO A 5 -8.09 7.97 16.00
CA PRO A 5 -7.25 7.50 17.09
C PRO A 5 -7.03 5.97 16.98
N GLY A 6 -5.77 5.56 16.88
CA GLY A 6 -5.37 4.15 16.88
C GLY A 6 -5.01 3.54 15.51
N VAL A 7 -5.13 4.28 14.41
CA VAL A 7 -4.78 3.82 13.05
C VAL A 7 -3.61 4.62 12.49
N THR A 8 -2.62 3.93 11.92
CA THR A 8 -1.56 4.59 11.13
C THR A 8 -2.00 4.69 9.68
N ILE A 9 -1.84 5.86 9.07
CA ILE A 9 -2.16 6.11 7.66
C ILE A 9 -0.87 6.40 6.89
N VAL A 10 -0.74 5.79 5.73
CA VAL A 10 0.36 6.01 4.78
C VAL A 10 -0.22 6.40 3.43
N THR A 11 0.46 7.32 2.75
CA THR A 11 0.18 7.70 1.37
C THR A 11 1.25 7.13 0.45
N ARG A 12 0.82 6.51 -0.66
CA ARG A 12 1.65 6.01 -1.75
C ARG A 12 1.18 6.62 -3.06
N THR A 13 2.12 6.87 -3.96
CA THR A 13 1.88 7.40 -5.30
C THR A 13 2.60 6.51 -6.30
N ASN A 14 1.97 6.23 -7.43
CA ASN A 14 2.60 5.46 -8.50
C ASN A 14 3.78 6.23 -9.12
N ARG A 15 4.65 5.52 -9.85
CA ARG A 15 5.83 6.13 -10.48
C ARG A 15 5.50 7.29 -11.42
N ALA A 16 4.35 7.23 -12.08
CA ALA A 16 3.89 8.26 -13.01
C ALA A 16 3.36 9.53 -12.31
N GLY A 17 3.12 9.48 -10.99
CA GLY A 17 2.52 10.59 -10.25
C GLY A 17 1.04 10.83 -10.55
N THR A 18 0.35 9.86 -11.15
CA THR A 18 -1.02 9.98 -11.65
C THR A 18 -2.06 9.31 -10.77
N VAL A 19 -1.66 8.38 -9.91
CA VAL A 19 -2.53 7.72 -8.93
C VAL A 19 -1.87 7.82 -7.55
N THR A 20 -2.60 8.37 -6.58
CA THR A 20 -2.18 8.46 -5.19
C THR A 20 -3.25 7.83 -4.31
N VAL A 21 -2.85 6.98 -3.36
CA VAL A 21 -3.73 6.33 -2.41
C VAL A 21 -3.21 6.55 -1.01
N SER A 22 -4.09 6.90 -0.08
CA SER A 22 -3.82 6.83 1.35
C SER A 22 -4.59 5.66 1.96
N ALA A 23 -3.89 4.78 2.67
CA ALA A 23 -4.49 3.61 3.30
C ALA A 23 -4.05 3.47 4.76
N THR A 24 -4.93 2.87 5.55
CA THR A 24 -4.66 2.52 6.95
C THR A 24 -3.78 1.27 7.07
N ASP A 25 -3.20 1.06 8.25
CA ASP A 25 -2.54 -0.19 8.65
C ASP A 25 -3.44 -1.45 8.63
N GLN A 26 -4.76 -1.31 8.41
CA GLN A 26 -5.72 -2.40 8.26
C GLN A 26 -6.18 -2.64 6.81
N GLY A 27 -5.58 -1.98 5.82
CA GLY A 27 -5.97 -2.18 4.42
C GLY A 27 -7.11 -1.31 3.92
N LEU A 28 -7.68 -0.45 4.76
CA LEU A 28 -8.77 0.43 4.35
C LEU A 28 -8.23 1.68 3.62
N PRO A 29 -8.59 1.92 2.34
CA PRO A 29 -8.31 3.19 1.70
C PRO A 29 -9.16 4.31 2.34
N VAL A 30 -8.51 5.43 2.65
CA VAL A 30 -9.15 6.62 3.25
C VAL A 30 -9.10 7.83 2.33
N ASP A 31 -8.22 7.83 1.32
CA ASP A 31 -8.17 8.84 0.26
C ASP A 31 -7.65 8.20 -1.03
N VAL A 32 -8.22 8.58 -2.18
CA VAL A 32 -7.80 8.11 -3.50
C VAL A 32 -7.86 9.28 -4.48
N GLN A 33 -6.72 9.62 -5.07
CA GLN A 33 -6.59 10.67 -6.08
C GLN A 33 -6.18 10.04 -7.40
N VAL A 34 -6.94 10.32 -8.45
CA VAL A 34 -6.72 9.77 -9.78
C VAL A 34 -6.69 10.94 -10.78
N ALA A 35 -5.59 11.06 -11.50
CA ALA A 35 -5.47 12.02 -12.59
C ALA A 35 -6.45 11.64 -13.71
N LYS A 36 -7.08 12.65 -14.33
CA LYS A 36 -8.06 12.46 -15.41
C LYS A 36 -7.51 11.63 -16.58
N SER A 37 -6.19 11.70 -16.80
CA SER A 37 -5.46 10.90 -17.76
C SER A 37 -5.69 9.40 -17.57
N GLU A 38 -5.75 8.90 -16.34
CA GLU A 38 -5.87 7.47 -16.04
C GLU A 38 -7.21 6.87 -16.47
N LEU A 39 -8.27 7.70 -16.48
CA LEU A 39 -9.63 7.25 -16.81
C LEU A 39 -9.78 6.75 -18.25
N ARG A 40 -8.81 7.04 -19.13
CA ARG A 40 -8.83 6.60 -20.54
C ARG A 40 -8.38 5.16 -20.75
N TYR A 41 -7.70 4.56 -19.77
CA TYR A 41 -7.11 3.23 -19.90
C TYR A 41 -8.05 2.08 -19.51
N GLY A 42 -9.24 2.41 -19.01
CA GLY A 42 -10.26 1.45 -18.60
C GLY A 42 -10.30 1.23 -17.09
N ALA A 43 -11.42 0.68 -16.61
CA ALA A 43 -11.68 0.54 -15.18
C ALA A 43 -10.79 -0.53 -14.51
N GLN A 44 -10.50 -1.63 -15.20
CA GLN A 44 -9.74 -2.74 -14.61
C GLN A 44 -8.28 -2.37 -14.31
N PRO A 45 -7.50 -1.81 -15.27
CA PRO A 45 -6.12 -1.42 -14.97
C PRO A 45 -6.02 -0.38 -13.85
N LEU A 46 -6.98 0.55 -13.79
CA LEU A 46 -7.05 1.54 -12.72
C LEU A 46 -7.36 0.90 -11.35
N ALA A 47 -8.30 -0.05 -11.31
CA ALA A 47 -8.65 -0.78 -10.10
C ALA A 47 -7.46 -1.61 -9.59
N ASP A 48 -6.74 -2.28 -10.49
CA ASP A 48 -5.55 -3.06 -10.16
C ASP A 48 -4.45 -2.17 -9.58
N GLU A 49 -4.22 -0.99 -10.16
CA GLU A 49 -3.23 -0.03 -9.67
C GLU A 49 -3.61 0.55 -8.30
N ILE A 50 -4.89 0.91 -8.10
CA ILE A 50 -5.38 1.37 -6.79
C ILE A 50 -5.18 0.28 -5.75
N LEU A 51 -5.54 -0.98 -6.07
CA LEU A 51 -5.38 -2.10 -5.16
C LEU A 51 -3.90 -2.36 -4.81
N ARG A 52 -3.00 -2.25 -5.79
CA ARG A 52 -1.56 -2.37 -5.59
C ARG A 52 -1.05 -1.29 -4.64
N LEU A 53 -1.41 -0.03 -4.86
CA LEU A 53 -1.03 1.08 -3.98
C LEU A 53 -1.62 0.94 -2.58
N CYS A 54 -2.87 0.46 -2.45
CA CYS A 54 -3.46 0.13 -1.15
C CYS A 54 -2.62 -0.90 -0.40
N LYS A 55 -2.22 -2.00 -1.05
CA LYS A 55 -1.38 -3.04 -0.44
C LYS A 55 -0.04 -2.46 0.02
N ALA A 56 0.65 -1.72 -0.85
CA ALA A 56 1.92 -1.07 -0.52
C ALA A 56 1.80 -0.14 0.70
N ALA A 57 0.79 0.74 0.70
CA ALA A 57 0.55 1.67 1.80
C ALA A 57 0.21 0.94 3.12
N THR A 58 -0.55 -0.15 3.04
CA THR A 58 -0.93 -0.96 4.21
C THR A 58 0.27 -1.62 4.86
N VAL A 59 1.17 -2.20 4.06
CA VAL A 59 2.38 -2.85 4.55
C VAL A 59 3.27 -1.85 5.28
N GLU A 60 3.50 -0.68 4.69
CA GLU A 60 4.28 0.37 5.35
C GLU A 60 3.57 0.91 6.60
N ALA A 61 2.25 1.12 6.55
CA ALA A 61 1.48 1.60 7.69
C ALA A 61 1.53 0.61 8.87
N GLY A 62 1.43 -0.69 8.60
CA GLY A 62 1.55 -1.74 9.60
C GLY A 62 2.93 -1.78 10.26
N ALA A 63 4.00 -1.58 9.46
CA ALA A 63 5.36 -1.50 9.98
C ALA A 63 5.58 -0.29 10.88
N ARG A 64 5.10 0.89 10.45
CA ARG A 64 5.12 2.12 11.25
C ARG A 64 4.31 1.93 12.54
N ARG A 65 3.15 1.27 12.48
CA ARG A 65 2.31 0.97 13.64
C ARG A 65 3.04 0.05 14.62
N ARG A 66 3.72 -0.98 14.11
CA ARG A 66 4.54 -1.88 14.92
C ARG A 66 5.65 -1.13 15.65
N ASP A 67 6.38 -0.27 14.94
CA ASP A 67 7.45 0.56 15.51
C ASP A 67 6.92 1.50 16.61
N GLN A 68 5.77 2.15 16.40
CA GLN A 68 5.12 3.00 17.41
C GLN A 68 4.73 2.22 18.67
N LEU A 69 4.13 1.03 18.50
CA LEU A 69 3.72 0.20 19.62
C LEU A 69 4.93 -0.32 20.41
N ALA A 70 6.00 -0.73 19.73
CA ALA A 70 7.26 -1.12 20.36
C ALA A 70 7.85 0.04 21.18
N GLN A 71 7.86 1.26 20.63
CA GLN A 71 8.31 2.47 21.33
C GLN A 71 7.45 2.81 22.56
N SER A 72 6.16 2.49 22.53
CA SER A 72 5.27 2.62 23.70
C SER A 72 5.41 1.49 24.74
N GLY A 73 6.34 0.55 24.53
CA GLY A 73 6.62 -0.53 25.49
C GLY A 73 5.78 -1.79 25.28
N VAL A 74 5.10 -1.94 24.13
CA VAL A 74 4.37 -3.18 23.83
C VAL A 74 5.36 -4.32 23.59
N PRO A 75 5.25 -5.45 24.31
CA PRO A 75 6.15 -6.59 24.13
C PRO A 75 6.09 -7.21 22.73
N VAL A 76 7.23 -7.70 22.23
CA VAL A 76 7.33 -8.26 20.86
C VAL A 76 6.38 -9.43 20.60
N ASN A 77 6.16 -10.29 21.60
CA ASN A 77 5.23 -11.41 21.50
C ASN A 77 3.76 -10.97 21.37
N ILE A 78 3.43 -9.76 21.82
CA ILE A 78 2.11 -9.15 21.60
C ILE A 78 2.06 -8.57 20.19
N LEU A 79 3.11 -7.86 19.75
CA LEU A 79 3.19 -7.33 18.38
C LEU A 79 3.06 -8.42 17.32
N ASP A 80 3.67 -9.59 17.55
CA ASP A 80 3.58 -10.75 16.65
C ASP A 80 2.16 -11.30 16.56
N ARG A 81 1.39 -11.23 17.66
CA ARG A 81 -0.03 -11.63 17.68
C ARG A 81 -0.96 -10.64 17.01
N LEU A 82 -0.55 -9.37 16.90
CA LEU A 82 -1.32 -8.35 16.18
C LEU A 82 -1.22 -8.52 14.65
N GLY A 83 -0.34 -9.39 14.15
CA GLY A 83 -0.15 -9.61 12.71
C GLY A 83 0.44 -8.41 11.99
N LEU A 84 1.05 -7.46 12.72
CA LEU A 84 1.69 -6.29 12.11
C LEU A 84 3.02 -6.71 11.47
N PRO A 85 3.24 -6.40 10.18
CA PRO A 85 4.45 -6.79 9.47
C PRO A 85 5.67 -6.12 10.11
N ASN A 86 6.75 -6.89 10.21
CA ASN A 86 8.05 -6.36 10.60
C ASN A 86 8.81 -5.81 9.36
N ARG A 87 9.93 -5.11 9.59
CA ARG A 87 10.67 -4.46 8.49
C ARG A 87 11.19 -5.41 7.41
N SER A 88 11.55 -6.66 7.74
CA SER A 88 12.01 -7.61 6.71
C SER A 88 10.85 -8.11 5.86
N GLN A 89 9.69 -8.38 6.48
CA GLN A 89 8.47 -8.72 5.75
C GLN A 89 7.98 -7.58 4.85
N VAL A 90 8.18 -6.33 5.28
CA VAL A 90 7.91 -5.16 4.43
C VAL A 90 8.77 -5.18 3.19
N ALA A 91 10.07 -5.43 3.33
CA ALA A 91 10.99 -5.47 2.19
C ALA A 91 10.62 -6.59 1.20
N GLU A 92 10.31 -7.79 1.69
CA GLU A 92 9.83 -8.90 0.85
C GLU A 92 8.54 -8.54 0.10
N LEU A 93 7.57 -7.95 0.80
CA LEU A 93 6.30 -7.54 0.20
C LEU A 93 6.46 -6.36 -0.78
N GLU A 94 7.37 -5.43 -0.51
CA GLU A 94 7.68 -4.33 -1.45
C GLU A 94 8.35 -4.88 -2.73
N GLU A 95 9.26 -5.85 -2.60
CA GLU A 95 9.87 -6.53 -3.75
C GLU A 95 8.82 -7.24 -4.62
N GLU A 96 7.91 -8.02 -4.01
CA GLU A 96 6.80 -8.66 -4.73
C GLU A 96 5.88 -7.65 -5.44
N LEU A 97 5.64 -6.48 -4.84
CA LEU A 97 4.80 -5.42 -5.43
C LEU A 97 5.51 -4.67 -6.56
N GLU A 98 6.83 -4.53 -6.51
CA GLU A 98 7.66 -3.96 -7.58
C GLU A 98 7.77 -4.91 -8.78
N GLU A 99 7.89 -6.22 -8.54
CA GLU A 99 7.83 -7.24 -9.59
C GLU A 99 6.49 -7.21 -10.34
N GLN A 100 5.38 -6.99 -9.62
CA GLN A 100 4.05 -6.82 -10.22
C GLN A 100 3.93 -5.54 -11.05
N GLU A 101 4.58 -4.45 -10.65
CA GLU A 101 4.63 -3.19 -11.43
C GLU A 101 5.46 -3.36 -12.73
N THR A 102 6.47 -4.23 -12.71
CA THR A 102 7.37 -4.49 -13.85
C THR A 102 6.91 -5.63 -14.76
N GLY A 103 5.82 -6.32 -14.42
CA GLY A 103 5.16 -7.33 -15.26
C GLY A 103 4.82 -6.80 -16.66
N PRO A 104 4.75 -7.67 -17.69
CA PRO A 104 4.87 -7.24 -19.08
C PRO A 104 3.79 -6.23 -19.48
N SER A 105 4.20 -4.97 -19.63
CA SER A 105 3.50 -3.97 -20.43
C SER A 105 3.70 -4.28 -21.92
N SER A 106 3.29 -5.48 -22.36
CA SER A 106 3.36 -5.88 -23.76
C SER A 106 2.02 -5.60 -24.44
N TRP A 107 2.01 -4.51 -25.20
CA TRP A 107 1.04 -4.24 -26.25
C TRP A 107 1.33 -5.18 -27.42
N LEU A 108 0.60 -6.30 -27.53
CA LEU A 108 0.21 -6.98 -28.78
C LEU A 108 -0.55 -8.26 -28.44
N ARG A 109 -1.80 -8.36 -28.92
CA ARG A 109 -2.51 -9.64 -28.97
C ARG A 109 -1.79 -10.54 -30.00
N PRO A 110 -1.53 -11.82 -29.70
CA PRO A 110 -1.14 -12.75 -30.74
C PRO A 110 -2.31 -12.93 -31.71
N VAL A 111 -2.03 -12.78 -33.00
CA VAL A 111 -2.91 -13.20 -34.11
C VAL A 111 -2.52 -14.59 -34.58
#